data_AF-A0A1U7Z5L0-F1
#
_entry.id   AF-A0A1U7Z5L0-F1
#
_cell.length_a   1.000
_cell.length_b   1.000
_cell.length_c   1.000
_cell.angle_alpha   90.00
_cell.angle_beta   90.00
_cell.angle_gamma   90.00
#
_symmetry.space_group_name_H-M   'P 1'
#
loop_
_entity.id
_entity.type
_entity.pdbx_description
1 polymer ?
#
loop_
_entity_poly.entity_id
_entity_poly.type
_entity_poly.pdbx_seq_one_letter_code
_entity_poly.pdbx_strand_id
1 'polypeptide(L)'
;MARRMMGLLGCMLVVALFQSAAAQTTHTVGGSTGWTLPSSNSFYTTWASSQNFAVGDTLEFDFSGSHDVAQVTKANYDSCTKTPIGSIISTSPAEILLNASGDHYFICTISNHCQAGMKLAITVSAASTTTNGTTNSTTPTATSSPPPPSSASSLSVGGFSAVLLSIVIAFLH
;
A
#
# COMPACT_ATOMS: atom_id res chain seq x y z
N MET A 1 -34.73 -24.15 -22.45
CA MET A 1 -34.39 -23.54 -21.14
C MET A 1 -33.08 -24.06 -20.55
N ALA A 2 -32.88 -25.37 -20.37
CA ALA A 2 -31.66 -25.93 -19.75
C ALA A 2 -30.32 -25.54 -20.42
N ARG A 3 -30.26 -25.47 -21.76
CA ARG A 3 -29.04 -25.09 -22.51
C ARG A 3 -28.63 -23.62 -22.32
N ARG A 4 -29.60 -22.73 -22.11
CA ARG A 4 -29.37 -21.30 -21.84
C ARG A 4 -28.94 -21.06 -20.39
N MET A 5 -29.47 -21.86 -19.46
CA MET A 5 -29.08 -21.85 -18.06
C MET A 5 -27.64 -22.37 -17.85
N MET A 6 -27.24 -23.39 -18.62
CA MET A 6 -25.87 -23.91 -18.62
C MET A 6 -24.84 -22.89 -19.13
N GLY A 7 -25.18 -22.11 -20.17
CA GLY A 7 -24.32 -21.04 -20.67
C GLY A 7 -24.15 -19.87 -19.69
N LEU A 8 -25.21 -19.47 -19.00
CA LEU A 8 -25.17 -18.41 -17.98
C LEU A 8 -24.41 -18.83 -16.72
N LEU A 9 -24.59 -20.07 -16.24
CA LEU A 9 -23.79 -20.61 -15.14
C LEU A 9 -22.31 -20.71 -15.52
N GLY A 10 -22.00 -21.12 -16.76
CA GLY A 10 -20.63 -21.14 -17.27
C GLY A 10 -19.98 -19.75 -17.27
N CYS A 11 -20.67 -18.72 -17.75
CA CYS A 11 -20.16 -17.35 -17.75
C CYS A 11 -19.95 -16.78 -16.32
N MET A 12 -20.85 -17.05 -15.37
CA MET A 12 -20.64 -16.65 -13.97
C MET A 12 -19.43 -17.34 -13.32
N LEU A 13 -19.20 -18.62 -13.63
CA LEU A 13 -18.05 -19.36 -13.11
C LEU A 13 -16.71 -18.82 -13.64
N VAL A 14 -16.66 -18.31 -14.87
CA VAL A 14 -15.44 -17.72 -15.45
C VAL A 14 -15.13 -16.34 -14.85
N VAL A 15 -16.14 -15.55 -14.48
CA VAL A 15 -15.95 -14.25 -13.80
C VAL A 15 -15.50 -14.42 -12.34
N ALA A 16 -15.89 -15.51 -11.68
CA ALA A 16 -15.51 -15.83 -10.30
C ALA A 16 -14.04 -16.30 -10.13
N LEU A 17 -13.32 -16.59 -11.23
CA LEU A 17 -11.95 -17.09 -11.20
C LEU A 17 -10.88 -16.01 -11.34
N PHE A 18 -11.25 -14.73 -11.45
CA PHE A 18 -10.30 -13.62 -11.35
C PHE A 18 -9.92 -13.37 -9.88
N GLN A 19 -9.24 -14.36 -9.28
CA GLN A 19 -8.52 -14.14 -8.04
C GLN A 19 -7.25 -13.37 -8.39
N SER A 20 -7.26 -12.06 -8.16
CA SER A 20 -6.05 -11.23 -8.25
C SER A 20 -5.09 -11.68 -7.15
N ALA A 21 -4.04 -12.41 -7.51
CA ALA A 21 -2.88 -12.58 -6.64
C ALA A 21 -2.22 -11.20 -6.50
N ALA A 22 -2.17 -10.65 -5.29
CA ALA A 22 -1.40 -9.43 -5.03
C ALA A 22 0.09 -9.77 -5.19
N ALA A 23 0.72 -9.22 -6.22
CA ALA A 23 2.16 -9.35 -6.41
C ALA A 23 2.89 -8.50 -5.36
N GLN A 24 3.95 -9.04 -4.76
CA GLN A 24 4.86 -8.28 -3.93
C GLN A 24 5.56 -7.22 -4.78
N THR A 25 5.59 -5.99 -4.29
CA THR A 25 6.16 -4.84 -4.99
C THR A 25 7.49 -4.44 -4.36
N THR A 26 8.48 -4.11 -5.20
CA THR A 26 9.69 -3.42 -4.76
C THR A 26 9.51 -1.93 -4.99
N HIS A 27 9.65 -1.14 -3.93
CA HIS A 27 9.61 0.33 -3.97
C HIS A 27 11.02 0.89 -3.86
N THR A 28 11.56 1.37 -4.98
CA THR A 28 12.83 2.13 -4.97
C THR A 28 12.62 3.49 -4.32
N VAL A 29 13.19 3.67 -3.13
CA VAL A 29 13.01 4.85 -2.29
C VAL A 29 13.57 6.09 -2.98
N GLY A 30 12.74 7.12 -3.15
CA GLY A 30 13.10 8.34 -3.88
C GLY A 30 13.07 8.20 -5.41
N GLY A 31 12.66 7.04 -5.94
CA GLY A 31 12.61 6.78 -7.38
C GLY A 31 13.97 6.93 -8.04
N SER A 32 14.03 7.63 -9.18
CA SER A 32 15.30 7.87 -9.90
C SER A 32 16.31 8.74 -9.17
N THR A 33 15.91 9.43 -8.10
CA THR A 33 16.82 10.23 -7.26
C THR A 33 17.53 9.38 -6.21
N GLY A 34 16.92 8.25 -5.81
CA GLY A 34 17.45 7.35 -4.79
C GLY A 34 17.43 7.91 -3.36
N TRP A 35 18.17 7.21 -2.50
CA TRP A 35 18.40 7.53 -1.10
C TRP A 35 19.62 8.45 -0.96
N THR A 36 19.37 9.76 -0.98
CA THR A 36 20.38 10.82 -0.89
C THR A 36 19.95 11.96 0.05
N LEU A 37 20.85 12.92 0.29
CA LEU A 37 20.51 14.18 0.94
C LEU A 37 19.52 14.95 0.04
N PRO A 38 18.28 15.18 0.48
CA PRO A 38 17.28 15.80 -0.38
C PRO A 38 17.48 17.32 -0.46
N SER A 39 17.04 17.92 -1.57
CA SER A 39 17.01 19.38 -1.73
C SER A 39 15.92 20.06 -0.89
N SER A 40 14.94 19.29 -0.41
CA SER A 40 13.90 19.76 0.51
C SER A 40 13.57 18.70 1.57
N ASN A 41 13.25 19.13 2.78
CA ASN A 41 12.85 18.22 3.86
C ASN A 41 11.56 17.44 3.58
N SER A 42 10.76 17.85 2.59
CA SER A 42 9.51 17.18 2.19
C SER A 42 9.68 16.17 1.06
N PHE A 43 10.90 15.96 0.54
CA PHE A 43 11.16 15.09 -0.61
C PHE A 43 10.65 13.66 -0.38
N TYR A 44 11.11 12.99 0.69
CA TYR A 44 10.71 11.61 0.97
C TYR A 44 9.27 11.46 1.42
N THR A 45 8.71 12.46 2.11
CA THR A 45 7.28 12.44 2.47
C THR A 45 6.40 12.57 1.23
N THR A 46 6.81 13.38 0.25
CA THR A 46 6.11 13.52 -1.04
C THR A 46 6.21 12.22 -1.83
N TRP A 47 7.41 11.64 -1.91
CA TRP A 47 7.60 10.33 -2.56
C TRP A 47 6.72 9.26 -1.90
N ALA A 48 6.75 9.13 -0.58
CA ALA A 48 5.97 8.14 0.16
C ALA A 48 4.45 8.29 -0.06
N SER A 49 3.96 9.52 -0.18
CA SER A 49 2.53 9.79 -0.44
C SER A 49 2.02 9.30 -1.80
N SER A 50 2.94 9.02 -2.74
CA SER A 50 2.61 8.48 -4.07
C SER A 50 2.62 6.95 -4.12
N GLN A 51 2.90 6.28 -3.00
CA GLN A 51 3.08 4.83 -2.92
C GLN A 51 1.96 4.19 -2.10
N ASN A 52 1.72 2.90 -2.34
CA ASN A 52 0.87 2.07 -1.50
C ASN A 52 1.70 0.87 -1.00
N PHE A 53 2.03 0.86 0.29
CA PHE A 53 2.84 -0.20 0.89
C PHE A 53 1.94 -1.27 1.52
N ALA A 54 2.25 -2.53 1.28
CA ALA A 54 1.60 -3.68 1.87
C ALA A 54 2.62 -4.63 2.50
N VAL A 55 2.17 -5.44 3.46
CA VAL A 55 3.00 -6.53 4.00
C VAL A 55 3.39 -7.48 2.87
N GLY A 56 4.69 -7.77 2.77
CA GLY A 56 5.30 -8.56 1.71
C GLY A 56 6.05 -7.72 0.67
N ASP A 57 5.82 -6.41 0.61
CA ASP A 57 6.57 -5.51 -0.26
C ASP A 57 8.01 -5.30 0.25
N THR A 58 8.89 -4.83 -0.61
CA THR A 58 10.30 -4.52 -0.27
C THR A 58 10.57 -3.04 -0.51
N LEU A 59 11.24 -2.38 0.44
CA LEU A 59 11.88 -1.08 0.21
C LEU A 59 13.30 -1.30 -0.29
N GLU A 60 13.64 -0.69 -1.42
CA GLU A 60 14.99 -0.69 -1.97
C GLU A 60 15.58 0.72 -1.83
N PHE A 61 16.62 0.86 -1.03
CA PHE A 61 17.33 2.11 -0.85
C PHE A 61 18.61 2.07 -1.67
N ASP A 62 18.58 2.67 -2.86
CA ASP A 62 19.77 2.84 -3.70
C ASP A 62 20.49 4.15 -3.35
N PHE A 63 21.76 4.05 -2.96
CA PHE A 63 22.61 5.18 -2.61
C PHE A 63 24.06 5.01 -3.09
N SER A 64 24.70 6.13 -3.38
CA SER A 64 26.15 6.18 -3.68
C SER A 64 26.88 7.00 -2.62
N GLY A 65 28.14 6.69 -2.36
CA GLY A 65 28.92 7.35 -1.31
C GLY A 65 28.57 6.85 0.10
N SER A 66 28.75 7.71 1.11
CA SER A 66 28.62 7.34 2.52
C SER A 66 27.20 7.61 3.04
N HIS A 67 26.30 6.69 2.75
CA HIS A 67 24.96 6.63 3.32
C HIS A 67 24.69 5.26 3.93
N ASP A 68 23.67 5.19 4.76
CA ASP A 68 23.19 3.98 5.39
C ASP A 68 21.67 4.07 5.60
N VAL A 69 21.09 2.94 6.02
CA VAL A 69 19.68 2.83 6.36
C VAL A 69 19.56 2.16 7.71
N ALA A 70 18.84 2.81 8.62
CA ALA A 70 18.47 2.28 9.92
C ALA A 70 16.96 2.39 10.12
N GLN A 71 16.29 1.27 10.43
CA GLN A 71 14.93 1.32 10.95
C GLN A 71 14.96 1.82 12.39
N VAL A 72 14.03 2.69 12.77
CA VAL A 72 13.99 3.30 14.12
C VAL A 72 12.55 3.42 14.63
N THR A 73 12.40 3.72 15.93
CA THR A 73 11.10 4.09 16.49
C THR A 73 10.65 5.47 16.01
N LYS A 74 9.36 5.79 16.15
CA LYS A 74 8.84 7.13 15.84
C LYS A 74 9.59 8.24 16.60
N ALA A 75 9.86 8.06 17.90
CA ALA A 75 10.58 9.05 18.70
C ALA A 75 12.01 9.27 18.20
N ASN A 76 12.70 8.20 17.81
CA ASN A 76 14.05 8.27 17.25
C ASN A 76 14.05 8.87 15.84
N TYR A 77 13.03 8.60 15.04
CA TYR A 77 12.81 9.26 13.76
C TYR A 77 12.63 10.78 13.97
N ASP A 78 11.70 11.19 14.83
CA ASP A 78 11.38 12.60 15.08
C ASP A 78 12.60 13.39 15.58
N SER A 79 13.39 12.79 16.49
CA SER A 79 14.59 13.40 17.07
C SER A 79 15.87 13.16 16.27
N CYS A 80 15.84 12.35 15.21
CA CYS A 80 17.03 11.83 14.52
C CYS A 80 18.03 11.12 15.47
N THR A 81 17.52 10.45 16.51
CA THR A 81 18.33 9.63 17.42
C THR A 81 18.75 8.34 16.73
N LYS A 82 20.05 8.06 16.73
CA LYS A 82 20.69 6.95 15.99
C LYS A 82 20.67 5.66 16.80
N THR A 83 19.48 5.24 17.20
CA THR A 83 19.28 3.98 17.94
C THR A 83 18.41 3.06 17.09
N PRO A 84 19.04 2.17 16.29
CA PRO A 84 18.36 1.33 15.32
C PRO A 84 17.55 0.22 15.99
N ILE A 85 16.47 -0.18 15.33
CA ILE A 85 15.80 -1.46 15.53
C ILE A 85 16.49 -2.45 14.60
N GLY A 86 17.32 -3.32 15.17
CA GLY A 86 18.13 -4.27 14.39
C GLY A 86 19.41 -3.66 13.82
N SER A 87 19.86 -4.18 12.68
CA SER A 87 21.12 -3.80 12.05
C SER A 87 21.00 -2.56 11.18
N ILE A 88 22.07 -1.76 11.13
CA ILE A 88 22.24 -0.70 10.14
C ILE A 88 22.76 -1.35 8.85
N ILE A 89 22.19 -0.96 7.70
CA ILE A 89 22.64 -1.45 6.39
C ILE A 89 23.41 -0.33 5.70
N SER A 90 24.70 -0.53 5.44
CA SER A 90 25.61 0.45 4.84
C SER A 90 26.09 0.06 3.43
N THR A 91 25.48 -0.97 2.83
CA THR A 91 25.77 -1.44 1.47
C THR A 91 24.58 -1.13 0.58
N SER A 92 24.83 -0.58 -0.60
CA SER A 92 23.80 -0.29 -1.60
C SER A 92 23.68 -1.42 -2.64
N PRO A 93 22.47 -1.74 -3.13
CA PRO A 93 21.19 -1.29 -2.57
C PRO A 93 20.92 -1.96 -1.22
N ALA A 94 20.36 -1.20 -0.28
CA ALA A 94 19.85 -1.78 0.96
C ALA A 94 18.39 -2.19 0.76
N GLU A 95 18.09 -3.48 0.91
CA GLU A 95 16.75 -4.03 0.75
C GLU A 95 16.13 -4.35 2.12
N ILE A 96 14.90 -3.90 2.34
CA ILE A 96 14.16 -4.14 3.58
C ILE A 96 12.76 -4.69 3.26
N LEU A 97 12.50 -5.92 3.67
CA LEU A 97 11.18 -6.56 3.57
C LEU A 97 10.22 -5.97 4.60
N LEU A 98 9.04 -5.54 4.14
CA LEU A 98 7.95 -5.06 4.98
C LEU A 98 7.13 -6.24 5.52
N ASN A 99 7.51 -6.74 6.69
CA ASN A 99 6.93 -7.97 7.27
C ASN A 99 5.75 -7.73 8.23
N ALA A 100 5.46 -6.47 8.56
CA ALA A 100 4.41 -6.10 9.51
C ALA A 100 3.62 -4.89 8.98
N SER A 101 2.33 -4.86 9.31
CA SER A 101 1.48 -3.69 9.06
C SER A 101 1.70 -2.63 10.12
N GLY A 102 1.43 -1.37 9.79
CA GLY A 102 1.56 -0.23 10.69
C GLY A 102 2.60 0.77 10.21
N ASP A 103 3.03 1.65 11.11
CA ASP A 103 3.98 2.70 10.77
C ASP A 103 5.43 2.21 10.90
N HIS A 104 6.23 2.49 9.88
CA HIS A 104 7.66 2.20 9.83
C HIS A 104 8.45 3.46 9.56
N TYR A 105 9.61 3.59 10.22
CA TYR A 105 10.45 4.77 10.15
C TYR A 105 11.89 4.39 9.87
N PHE A 106 12.51 5.11 8.93
CA PHE A 106 13.87 4.87 8.48
C PHE A 106 14.66 6.18 8.45
N ILE A 107 15.93 6.13 8.81
CA ILE A 107 16.83 7.28 8.79
C ILE A 107 18.20 6.89 8.23
N CYS A 108 18.92 7.88 7.68
CA CYS A 108 20.37 7.79 7.53
C CYS A 108 21.03 8.26 8.83
N THR A 109 21.94 7.47 9.36
CA THR A 109 22.64 7.71 10.63
C THR A 109 23.96 8.47 10.45
N ILE A 110 24.40 8.68 9.21
CA ILE A 110 25.62 9.42 8.91
C ILE A 110 25.45 10.91 9.26
N SER A 111 26.37 11.42 10.11
CA SER A 111 26.48 12.84 10.47
C SER A 111 25.12 13.52 10.78
N ASN A 112 24.75 14.54 10.03
CA ASN A 112 23.51 15.31 10.13
C ASN A 112 22.50 14.97 9.01
N HIS A 113 22.65 13.85 8.30
CA HIS A 113 21.82 13.53 7.13
C HIS A 113 20.33 13.42 7.48
N CYS A 114 19.99 12.77 8.59
CA CYS A 114 18.60 12.71 9.06
C CYS A 114 18.02 14.10 9.31
N GLN A 115 18.76 14.98 9.98
CA GLN A 115 18.33 16.36 10.27
C GLN A 115 18.18 17.19 8.99
N ALA A 116 19.00 16.91 7.98
CA ALA A 116 18.90 17.49 6.64
C ALA A 116 17.78 16.87 5.79
N GLY A 117 16.95 15.99 6.35
CA GLY A 117 15.76 15.45 5.70
C GLY A 117 15.93 14.06 5.10
N MET A 118 17.07 13.39 5.27
CA MET A 118 17.30 12.01 4.80
C MET A 118 16.68 10.99 5.75
N LYS A 119 15.35 10.97 5.76
CA LYS A 119 14.49 10.17 6.63
C LYS A 119 13.17 9.86 5.92
N LEU A 120 12.64 8.66 6.14
CA LEU A 120 11.42 8.16 5.52
C LEU A 120 10.46 7.65 6.61
N ALA A 121 9.18 8.05 6.51
CA ALA A 121 8.08 7.45 7.27
C ALA A 121 7.07 6.88 6.28
N ILE A 122 6.62 5.66 6.53
CA ILE A 122 5.59 4.99 5.73
C ILE A 122 4.56 4.31 6.62
N THR A 123 3.37 4.06 6.08
CA THR A 123 2.35 3.22 6.70
C THR A 123 2.09 2.02 5.80
N VAL A 124 2.25 0.82 6.37
CA VAL A 124 2.13 -0.47 5.68
C VAL A 124 0.77 -1.07 5.98
N SER A 125 0.01 -1.37 4.94
CA SER A 125 -1.27 -2.08 5.05
C SER A 125 -1.07 -3.58 5.28
N ALA A 126 -2.03 -4.23 5.94
CA ALA A 126 -2.00 -5.69 6.08
C ALA A 126 -2.03 -6.37 4.70
N ALA A 127 -1.37 -7.52 4.59
CA ALA A 127 -1.42 -8.31 3.36
C ALA A 127 -2.87 -8.65 3.02
N SER A 128 -3.25 -8.48 1.76
CA SER A 128 -4.55 -8.91 1.25
C SER A 128 -4.61 -10.44 1.26
N THR A 129 -4.99 -11.03 2.38
CA THR A 129 -5.30 -12.46 2.44
C THR A 129 -6.67 -12.68 1.83
N THR A 130 -6.73 -13.18 0.60
CA THR A 130 -7.94 -13.75 0.02
C THR A 130 -8.27 -15.05 0.77
N THR A 131 -8.93 -14.93 1.92
CA THR A 131 -9.44 -16.08 2.66
C THR A 131 -10.59 -16.68 1.86
N ASN A 132 -10.37 -17.85 1.26
CA ASN A 132 -11.44 -18.68 0.72
C ASN A 132 -12.36 -19.14 1.87
N GLY A 133 -13.46 -18.40 2.09
CA GLY A 133 -14.68 -18.81 2.79
C GLY A 133 -14.57 -19.32 4.24
N THR A 134 -15.02 -18.51 5.21
CA THR A 134 -16.16 -18.81 6.11
C THR A 134 -16.36 -17.60 7.04
N THR A 135 -17.54 -17.01 6.97
CA THR A 135 -18.02 -15.96 7.87
C THR A 135 -17.98 -16.40 9.33
N ASN A 136 -17.26 -15.68 10.18
CA ASN A 136 -17.61 -15.55 11.59
C ASN A 136 -17.42 -14.09 12.01
N SER A 137 -18.54 -13.36 11.95
CA SER A 137 -18.67 -12.00 12.46
C SER A 137 -18.57 -12.03 13.98
N THR A 138 -17.60 -11.33 14.55
CA THR A 138 -17.66 -10.84 15.93
C THR A 138 -17.37 -9.34 15.93
N THR A 139 -18.45 -8.59 15.79
CA THR A 139 -18.51 -7.13 15.96
C THR A 139 -18.21 -6.77 17.42
N PRO A 140 -17.23 -5.89 17.72
CA PRO A 140 -17.18 -5.21 19.00
C PRO A 140 -18.14 -4.02 18.97
N THR A 141 -19.15 -4.05 19.84
CA THR A 141 -20.10 -2.96 20.05
C THR A 141 -19.41 -1.81 20.78
N ALA A 142 -19.39 -0.61 20.20
CA ALA A 142 -19.08 0.62 20.92
C ALA A 142 -20.17 1.66 20.65
N THR A 143 -20.88 2.00 21.72
CA THR A 143 -21.97 2.98 21.79
C THR A 143 -21.40 4.37 22.08
N SER A 144 -21.69 5.37 21.24
CA SER A 144 -21.87 6.78 21.67
C SER A 144 -22.42 7.68 20.54
N SER A 145 -23.38 8.53 20.94
CA SER A 145 -24.28 9.48 20.26
C SER A 145 -23.77 10.43 19.14
N PRO A 146 -24.69 11.14 18.41
CA PRO A 146 -24.42 11.75 17.11
C PRO A 146 -24.20 13.29 17.13
N PRO A 147 -23.61 13.85 16.05
CA PRO A 147 -23.86 15.24 15.61
C PRO A 147 -24.31 15.34 14.12
N PRO A 148 -24.71 16.54 13.61
CA PRO A 148 -25.92 16.78 12.80
C PRO A 148 -25.74 16.67 11.27
N PRO A 149 -26.81 16.80 10.44
CA PRO A 149 -26.72 16.53 9.00
C PRO A 149 -26.21 17.75 8.23
N SER A 150 -25.40 17.52 7.21
CA SER A 150 -25.20 18.48 6.12
C SER A 150 -25.05 17.72 4.80
N SER A 151 -25.87 18.14 3.85
CA SER A 151 -26.19 17.44 2.61
C SER A 151 -25.24 17.79 1.46
N ALA A 152 -25.08 16.79 0.58
CA ALA A 152 -24.87 16.88 -0.88
C ALA A 152 -23.43 17.25 -1.35
N SER A 153 -22.83 16.66 -2.38
CA SER A 153 -23.27 15.73 -3.44
C SER A 153 -22.08 14.93 -3.93
N SER A 154 -22.15 13.60 -3.95
CA SER A 154 -21.18 12.76 -4.67
C SER A 154 -21.64 12.63 -6.13
N LEU A 155 -20.83 13.13 -7.07
CA LEU A 155 -20.97 12.86 -8.49
C LEU A 155 -20.85 11.35 -8.73
N SER A 156 -21.91 10.75 -9.24
CA SER A 156 -21.93 9.35 -9.64
C SER A 156 -21.05 9.16 -10.88
N VAL A 157 -20.11 8.21 -10.79
CA VAL A 157 -19.45 7.62 -11.95
C VAL A 157 -20.51 6.79 -12.68
N GLY A 158 -21.21 7.46 -13.60
CA GLY A 158 -22.07 6.81 -14.57
C GLY A 158 -21.25 6.36 -15.77
N GLY A 159 -21.36 5.07 -16.10
CA GLY A 159 -21.28 4.65 -17.49
C GLY A 159 -20.28 3.55 -17.83
N PHE A 160 -20.56 2.30 -17.44
CA PHE A 160 -20.20 1.13 -18.25
C PHE A 160 -21.26 0.02 -18.13
N SER A 161 -22.54 0.36 -18.33
CA SER A 161 -23.63 -0.64 -18.36
C SER A 161 -24.52 -0.49 -19.60
N ALA A 162 -23.90 -0.39 -20.78
CA ALA A 162 -24.61 -0.43 -22.06
C ALA A 162 -24.09 -1.50 -23.04
N VAL A 163 -23.04 -2.26 -22.69
CA VAL A 163 -22.56 -3.37 -23.55
C VAL A 163 -23.15 -4.72 -23.12
N LEU A 164 -23.54 -4.87 -21.85
CA LEU A 164 -24.04 -6.15 -21.33
C LEU A 164 -25.52 -6.42 -21.61
N LEU A 165 -26.33 -5.42 -21.99
CA LEU A 165 -27.74 -5.64 -22.33
C LEU A 165 -27.96 -6.13 -23.78
N SER A 166 -27.01 -5.88 -24.69
CA SER A 166 -27.13 -6.32 -26.09
C SER A 166 -26.86 -7.81 -26.27
N ILE A 167 -26.05 -8.42 -25.39
CA ILE A 167 -25.74 -9.85 -25.47
C ILE A 167 -26.91 -10.71 -25.00
N VAL A 168 -27.77 -10.21 -24.10
CA VAL A 168 -28.93 -10.97 -23.60
C VAL A 168 -30.06 -11.05 -24.65
N ILE A 169 -30.22 -10.04 -25.51
CA ILE A 169 -31.29 -10.01 -26.52
C ILE A 169 -30.94 -10.87 -27.75
N ALA A 170 -29.65 -11.01 -28.08
CA ALA A 170 -29.21 -11.89 -29.18
C ALA A 170 -29.47 -13.39 -28.90
N PHE A 171 -29.71 -13.76 -27.65
CA PHE A 171 -30.09 -15.11 -27.25
C PHE A 171 -31.52 -15.17 -26.70
N LEU A 172 -32.42 -14.29 -27.13
CA LEU A 172 -33.87 -14.41 -26.88
C LEU A 172 -34.70 -14.65 -28.15
N HIS A 173 -34.08 -14.60 -29.33
CA HIS A 173 -34.57 -15.27 -30.54
C HIS A 173 -33.80 -16.58 -30.78
#